data_AF-A0A9J6CE92-F1
#
_entry.id   AF-A0A9J6CE92-F1
#
_cell.length_a   1.000
_cell.length_b   1.000
_cell.length_c   1.000
_cell.angle_alpha   90.00
_cell.angle_beta   90.00
_cell.angle_gamma   90.00
#
_symmetry.space_group_name_H-M   'P 1'
#
loop_
_entity.id
_entity.type
_entity.pdbx_description
1 polymer ?
#
loop_
_entity_poly.entity_id
_entity_poly.type
_entity_poly.pdbx_seq_one_letter_code
_entity_poly.pdbx_strand_id
1 'polypeptide(L)'
;MATAARIQPFDELLSDAIKNFEETFGKKPEVAACAPGRVNLIGEHIDYCDGFVLPMALPMVTIIVGRRNGTKDECNVKTLCPGADFPRKIQFTTDYLVRGLPRWANYVKGVIYNYGFPVTGFDAVIITNVPLGGGLSSSAALEVATMKFLELITNKKHEKESDKALICQKAEHTFAECPCGIMDQFISVMGKKNHALLIDCQSLTAEHIPFNASDLVVLICNSNVKHNLSESEYPTRRNQCTEALKLMGLSSYREVNSLHLEELEKSNADEVLKKRARHVIGEIERVKKATEALKKGNFEDFGRLMVESHKSLSSDFEVSCDELDKLVDIAMKCKGVLGSRMTGGGFGGCTVSLVKADEIDNVIKQIDAGYNGATFYVCKASDGARDIESEWTADMPLKFKSFYDISKTPAYQTTYIATVIDIYIISFINFAADSIFLVCCLNVGTYFDMLKQKVYETEKKELIKEHQETLEIAKELNDLFRPIIFFEFLIIPIVLCGIGVTFVMARNFVEKSLVIGYGNTMLIQLYFHCYSGEYLMKRTESVCDDLYKLDRDNCLVIKRTQKKIVIQAPFIRATLQQFGSVLNMIWSLITVLKSSIE
;
A
#
# COMPACT_ATOMS: atom_id res chain seq x y z
N MET A 1 -32.71 7.25 15.27
CA MET A 1 -31.80 8.33 14.83
C MET A 1 -31.03 7.78 13.66
N ALA A 2 -31.20 8.31 12.45
CA ALA A 2 -30.24 7.99 11.40
C ALA A 2 -28.87 8.52 11.78
N THR A 3 -27.86 7.70 11.56
CA THR A 3 -26.44 8.05 11.68
C THR A 3 -25.85 8.00 10.28
N ALA A 4 -24.72 8.69 10.07
CA ALA A 4 -23.96 8.54 8.83
C ALA A 4 -23.73 7.06 8.51
N ALA A 5 -23.88 6.68 7.24
CA ALA A 5 -23.60 5.32 6.82
C ALA A 5 -22.12 5.02 7.05
N ARG A 6 -21.84 3.87 7.67
CA ARG A 6 -20.46 3.41 7.86
C ARG A 6 -19.86 3.10 6.49
N ILE A 7 -18.94 3.93 6.04
CA ILE A 7 -18.07 3.59 4.90
C ILE A 7 -17.15 2.48 5.38
N GLN A 8 -17.23 1.30 4.74
CA GLN A 8 -16.35 0.19 5.07
C GLN A 8 -14.89 0.65 4.92
N PRO A 9 -14.05 0.54 5.96
CA PRO A 9 -12.65 0.92 5.89
C PRO A 9 -11.90 0.17 4.78
N PHE A 10 -10.92 0.84 4.18
CA PHE A 10 -10.11 0.30 3.09
C PHE A 10 -9.46 -1.05 3.44
N ASP A 11 -8.87 -1.17 4.63
CA ASP A 11 -8.18 -2.39 5.09
C ASP A 11 -9.14 -3.58 5.22
N GLU A 12 -10.37 -3.34 5.71
CA GLU A 12 -11.41 -4.37 5.81
C GLU A 12 -11.83 -4.83 4.41
N LEU A 13 -12.08 -3.88 3.50
CA LEU A 13 -12.49 -4.15 2.12
C LEU A 13 -11.44 -4.97 1.36
N LEU A 14 -10.17 -4.65 1.55
CA LEU A 14 -9.04 -5.33 0.93
C LEU A 14 -8.82 -6.73 1.51
N SER A 15 -8.89 -6.88 2.83
CA SER A 15 -8.83 -8.19 3.48
C SER A 15 -9.93 -9.13 2.98
N ASP A 16 -11.15 -8.62 2.82
CA ASP A 16 -12.28 -9.39 2.28
C ASP A 16 -12.04 -9.85 0.83
N ALA A 17 -11.46 -8.99 0.00
CA ALA A 17 -11.10 -9.31 -1.38
C ALA A 17 -10.06 -10.42 -1.46
N ILE A 18 -8.98 -10.31 -0.67
CA ILE A 18 -7.88 -11.29 -0.63
C ILE A 18 -8.39 -12.64 -0.15
N LYS A 19 -9.13 -12.68 0.96
CA LYS A 19 -9.71 -13.91 1.50
C LYS A 19 -10.61 -14.60 0.46
N ASN A 20 -11.50 -13.85 -0.18
CA ASN A 20 -12.38 -14.41 -1.21
C ASN A 20 -11.61 -14.87 -2.46
N PHE A 21 -10.50 -14.21 -2.79
CA PHE A 21 -9.63 -14.63 -3.87
C PHE A 21 -9.03 -16.01 -3.57
N GLU A 22 -8.44 -16.17 -2.39
CA GLU A 22 -7.87 -17.44 -1.91
C GLU A 22 -8.91 -18.57 -1.86
N GLU A 23 -10.10 -18.29 -1.33
CA GLU A 23 -11.20 -19.26 -1.28
C GLU A 23 -11.70 -19.67 -2.68
N THR A 24 -11.68 -18.75 -3.65
CA THR A 24 -12.22 -18.99 -5.00
C THR A 24 -11.22 -19.70 -5.92
N PHE A 25 -9.94 -19.38 -5.79
CA PHE A 25 -8.90 -19.79 -6.74
C PHE A 25 -7.81 -20.67 -6.10
N GLY A 26 -7.84 -20.90 -4.79
CA GLY A 26 -6.90 -21.77 -4.06
C GLY A 26 -5.48 -21.23 -3.98
N LYS A 27 -5.26 -19.96 -4.33
CA LYS A 27 -3.95 -19.30 -4.35
C LYS A 27 -4.08 -17.84 -3.89
N LYS A 28 -2.98 -17.24 -3.43
CA LYS A 28 -2.92 -15.81 -3.10
C LYS A 28 -2.92 -14.93 -4.37
N PRO A 29 -3.50 -13.71 -4.33
CA PRO A 29 -3.34 -12.74 -5.41
C PRO A 29 -1.89 -12.22 -5.48
N GLU A 30 -1.44 -11.82 -6.67
CA GLU A 30 -0.09 -11.26 -6.91
C GLU A 30 -0.10 -9.73 -6.93
N VAL A 31 -1.21 -9.14 -7.36
CA VAL A 31 -1.36 -7.69 -7.52
C VAL A 31 -2.71 -7.23 -6.98
N ALA A 32 -2.75 -5.99 -6.53
CA ALA A 32 -3.95 -5.33 -6.06
C ALA A 32 -3.98 -3.88 -6.55
N ALA A 33 -5.10 -3.47 -7.12
CA ALA A 33 -5.35 -2.13 -7.63
C ALA A 33 -6.62 -1.56 -7.01
N CYS A 34 -6.68 -0.24 -6.86
CA CYS A 34 -7.90 0.42 -6.45
C CYS A 34 -8.12 1.74 -7.18
N ALA A 35 -9.38 2.13 -7.32
CA ALA A 35 -9.78 3.44 -7.81
C ALA A 35 -11.04 3.93 -7.10
N PRO A 36 -11.15 5.25 -6.82
CA PRO A 36 -12.24 5.82 -6.06
C PRO A 36 -13.49 6.10 -6.92
N GLY A 37 -14.65 6.14 -6.26
CA GLY A 37 -15.79 6.90 -6.74
C GLY A 37 -15.56 8.41 -6.59
N ARG A 38 -16.53 9.22 -7.01
CA ARG A 38 -16.37 10.68 -7.04
C ARG A 38 -17.66 11.42 -6.73
N VAL A 39 -17.52 12.65 -6.28
CA VAL A 39 -18.61 13.63 -6.26
C VAL A 39 -18.22 14.84 -7.09
N ASN A 40 -19.16 15.40 -7.85
CA ASN A 40 -18.90 16.65 -8.53
C ASN A 40 -19.31 17.81 -7.64
N LEU A 41 -18.38 18.72 -7.32
CA LEU A 41 -18.71 19.83 -6.44
C LEU A 41 -19.54 20.88 -7.19
N ILE A 42 -19.23 21.11 -8.47
CA ILE A 42 -19.94 22.02 -9.39
C ILE A 42 -19.50 21.75 -10.83
N GLY A 43 -20.33 22.04 -11.83
CA GLY A 43 -20.03 21.82 -13.25
C GLY A 43 -20.79 20.66 -13.89
N GLU A 44 -22.07 20.52 -13.58
CA GLU A 44 -22.87 19.41 -14.07
C GLU A 44 -23.29 19.62 -15.52
N HIS A 45 -23.37 18.53 -16.29
CA HIS A 45 -23.87 18.54 -17.66
C HIS A 45 -23.14 19.47 -18.63
N ILE A 46 -21.88 19.81 -18.32
CA ILE A 46 -21.02 20.60 -19.18
C ILE A 46 -19.75 19.87 -19.61
N ASP A 47 -19.44 18.69 -19.06
CA ASP A 47 -18.26 17.91 -19.44
C ASP A 47 -18.29 17.42 -20.89
N TYR A 48 -19.46 17.09 -21.42
CA TYR A 48 -19.68 16.80 -22.85
C TYR A 48 -20.01 18.03 -23.69
N CYS A 49 -20.00 19.23 -23.10
CA CYS A 49 -20.18 20.52 -23.77
C CYS A 49 -18.86 21.31 -23.78
N ASP A 50 -17.74 20.59 -23.83
CA ASP A 50 -16.39 21.14 -23.74
C ASP A 50 -16.13 21.94 -22.48
N GLY A 51 -16.95 21.86 -21.42
CA GLY A 51 -16.98 22.67 -20.19
C GLY A 51 -15.77 22.57 -19.27
N PHE A 52 -15.84 23.24 -18.11
CA PHE A 52 -14.94 23.00 -16.98
C PHE A 52 -15.72 22.28 -15.90
N VAL A 53 -15.12 21.31 -15.22
CA VAL A 53 -15.76 20.62 -14.09
C VAL A 53 -14.84 20.59 -12.88
N LEU A 54 -15.42 20.55 -11.68
CA LEU A 54 -14.66 20.60 -10.42
C LEU A 54 -15.05 19.44 -9.47
N PRO A 55 -14.76 18.18 -9.83
CA PRO A 55 -15.00 17.04 -8.95
C PRO A 55 -13.94 16.85 -7.86
N MET A 56 -14.26 15.99 -6.89
CA MET A 56 -13.29 15.41 -5.98
C MET A 56 -13.47 13.89 -5.86
N ALA A 57 -12.36 13.18 -5.66
CA ALA A 57 -12.37 11.75 -5.41
C ALA A 57 -12.84 11.45 -3.97
N LEU A 58 -13.59 10.36 -3.80
CA LEU A 58 -14.18 9.94 -2.54
C LEU A 58 -13.37 8.83 -1.87
N PRO A 59 -13.51 8.64 -0.54
CA PRO A 59 -12.87 7.52 0.15
C PRO A 59 -13.48 6.15 -0.19
N MET A 60 -14.66 6.14 -0.83
CA MET A 60 -15.27 4.92 -1.36
C MET A 60 -14.54 4.52 -2.65
N VAL A 61 -14.11 3.26 -2.74
CA VAL A 61 -13.27 2.71 -3.79
C VAL A 61 -13.81 1.37 -4.31
N THR A 62 -13.42 1.05 -5.54
CA THR A 62 -13.42 -0.31 -6.08
C THR A 62 -12.00 -0.86 -5.99
N ILE A 63 -11.86 -2.09 -5.49
CA ILE A 63 -10.60 -2.82 -5.38
C ILE A 63 -10.67 -4.04 -6.29
N ILE A 64 -9.59 -4.29 -7.02
CA ILE A 64 -9.37 -5.51 -7.79
C ILE A 64 -8.09 -6.17 -7.30
N VAL A 65 -8.22 -7.40 -6.80
CA VAL A 65 -7.08 -8.27 -6.47
C VAL A 65 -7.02 -9.40 -7.49
N GLY A 66 -5.84 -9.79 -7.92
CA GLY A 66 -5.73 -10.86 -8.90
C GLY A 66 -4.31 -11.32 -9.17
N ARG A 67 -4.19 -12.29 -10.07
CA ARG A 67 -2.92 -12.88 -10.50
C ARG A 67 -3.02 -13.39 -11.93
N ARG A 68 -1.86 -13.58 -12.58
CA ARG A 68 -1.82 -14.36 -13.82
C ARG A 68 -2.15 -15.81 -13.52
N ASN A 69 -2.98 -16.45 -14.35
CA ASN A 69 -3.38 -17.85 -14.16
C ASN A 69 -2.58 -18.84 -15.03
N GLY A 70 -1.67 -18.33 -15.87
CA GLY A 70 -0.80 -19.13 -16.74
C GLY A 70 -1.45 -19.57 -18.05
N THR A 71 -2.73 -19.25 -18.26
CA THR A 71 -3.39 -19.44 -19.57
C THR A 71 -3.01 -18.30 -20.52
N LYS A 72 -3.15 -18.55 -21.83
CA LYS A 72 -2.82 -17.56 -22.85
C LYS A 72 -3.78 -16.37 -22.79
N ASP A 73 -5.07 -16.63 -22.71
CA ASP A 73 -6.14 -15.66 -22.98
C ASP A 73 -7.37 -15.83 -22.07
N GLU A 74 -7.41 -16.82 -21.18
CA GLU A 74 -8.58 -17.11 -20.36
C GLU A 74 -8.59 -16.29 -19.06
N CYS A 75 -9.63 -15.48 -18.88
CA CYS A 75 -9.83 -14.63 -17.71
C CYS A 75 -11.00 -15.14 -16.85
N ASN A 76 -10.76 -15.33 -15.56
CA ASN A 76 -11.78 -15.64 -14.56
C ASN A 76 -11.99 -14.46 -13.61
N VAL A 77 -13.19 -13.90 -13.57
CA VAL A 77 -13.48 -12.71 -12.75
C VAL A 77 -14.67 -12.98 -11.84
N LYS A 78 -14.51 -12.71 -10.55
CA LYS A 78 -15.59 -12.78 -9.55
C LYS A 78 -15.82 -11.40 -8.94
N THR A 79 -17.08 -10.99 -8.80
CA THR A 79 -17.45 -9.80 -8.03
C THR A 79 -18.08 -10.20 -6.69
N LEU A 80 -17.73 -9.48 -5.63
CA LEU A 80 -18.31 -9.62 -4.30
C LEU A 80 -19.41 -8.60 -4.04
N CYS A 81 -19.68 -7.70 -5.00
CA CYS A 81 -20.69 -6.67 -4.83
C CYS A 81 -22.11 -7.30 -4.77
N PRO A 82 -22.85 -7.17 -3.66
CA PRO A 82 -24.17 -7.78 -3.51
C PRO A 82 -25.22 -7.25 -4.49
N GLY A 83 -25.05 -6.02 -4.99
CA GLY A 83 -25.96 -5.41 -5.96
C GLY A 83 -25.63 -5.70 -7.43
N ALA A 84 -24.57 -6.46 -7.70
CA ALA A 84 -24.22 -6.83 -9.08
C ALA A 84 -25.11 -7.97 -9.62
N ASP A 85 -25.48 -7.84 -10.89
CA ASP A 85 -26.24 -8.84 -11.65
C ASP A 85 -25.57 -10.22 -11.63
N PHE A 86 -26.38 -11.28 -11.63
CA PHE A 86 -25.91 -12.64 -11.79
C PHE A 86 -25.59 -12.97 -13.27
N PRO A 87 -24.59 -13.83 -13.53
CA PRO A 87 -23.72 -14.50 -12.57
C PRO A 87 -22.64 -13.56 -11.99
N ARG A 88 -22.29 -13.75 -10.71
CA ARG A 88 -21.22 -12.96 -10.04
C ARG A 88 -19.81 -13.53 -10.24
N LYS A 89 -19.69 -14.62 -11.00
CA LYS A 89 -18.43 -15.17 -11.49
C LYS A 89 -18.58 -15.43 -12.98
N ILE A 90 -17.62 -14.96 -13.76
CA ILE A 90 -17.60 -15.09 -15.22
C ILE A 90 -16.25 -15.62 -15.67
N GLN A 91 -16.26 -16.23 -16.84
CA GLN A 91 -15.09 -16.64 -17.59
C GLN A 91 -15.23 -16.10 -19.01
N PHE A 92 -14.16 -15.55 -19.57
CA PHE A 92 -14.12 -15.08 -20.95
C PHE A 92 -12.69 -15.13 -21.50
N THR A 93 -12.55 -15.08 -22.82
CA THR A 93 -11.25 -14.98 -23.51
C THR A 93 -10.96 -13.53 -23.88
N THR A 94 -9.70 -13.11 -23.80
CA THR A 94 -9.23 -11.81 -24.30
C THR A 94 -9.24 -11.71 -25.83
N ASP A 95 -9.22 -12.85 -26.54
CA ASP A 95 -9.22 -12.90 -28.01
C ASP A 95 -10.61 -12.57 -28.60
N TYR A 96 -11.68 -12.77 -27.82
CA TYR A 96 -13.05 -12.49 -28.25
C TYR A 96 -13.89 -11.87 -27.14
N LEU A 97 -13.90 -10.54 -27.10
CA LEU A 97 -14.66 -9.75 -26.13
C LEU A 97 -15.96 -9.22 -26.74
N VAL A 98 -17.07 -9.73 -26.24
CA VAL A 98 -18.41 -9.24 -26.57
C VAL A 98 -19.15 -8.76 -25.32
N ARG A 99 -19.91 -7.69 -25.51
CA ARG A 99 -20.87 -7.20 -24.53
C ARG A 99 -21.99 -8.21 -24.32
N GLY A 100 -22.52 -8.28 -23.11
CA GLY A 100 -23.63 -9.17 -22.78
C GLY A 100 -24.01 -9.10 -21.31
N LEU A 101 -24.64 -10.18 -20.83
CA LEU A 101 -24.88 -10.38 -19.41
C LEU A 101 -23.70 -11.14 -18.77
N PRO A 102 -23.38 -10.88 -17.49
CA PRO A 102 -23.96 -9.85 -16.62
C PRO A 102 -23.43 -8.44 -16.95
N ARG A 103 -24.21 -7.39 -16.72
CA ARG A 103 -23.86 -6.02 -17.17
C ARG A 103 -22.57 -5.50 -16.56
N TRP A 104 -22.29 -5.82 -15.30
CA TRP A 104 -21.06 -5.40 -14.62
C TRP A 104 -19.79 -5.87 -15.34
N ALA A 105 -19.86 -7.01 -16.05
CA ALA A 105 -18.72 -7.55 -16.78
C ALA A 105 -18.33 -6.69 -17.98
N ASN A 106 -19.29 -5.93 -18.54
CA ASN A 106 -19.07 -5.13 -19.73
C ASN A 106 -18.06 -4.00 -19.48
N TYR A 107 -18.03 -3.43 -18.27
CA TYR A 107 -17.01 -2.45 -17.88
C TYR A 107 -15.60 -3.06 -17.93
N VAL A 108 -15.41 -4.24 -17.34
CA VAL A 108 -14.12 -4.95 -17.33
C VAL A 108 -13.69 -5.32 -18.76
N LYS A 109 -14.61 -5.95 -19.52
CA LYS A 109 -14.35 -6.36 -20.91
C LYS A 109 -14.05 -5.16 -21.81
N GLY A 110 -14.78 -4.06 -21.65
CA GLY A 110 -14.60 -2.85 -22.45
C GLY A 110 -13.25 -2.19 -22.20
N VAL A 111 -12.76 -2.18 -20.96
CA VAL A 111 -11.42 -1.68 -20.65
C VAL A 111 -10.36 -2.59 -21.27
N ILE A 112 -10.47 -3.92 -21.15
CA ILE A 112 -9.55 -4.87 -21.79
C ILE A 112 -9.53 -4.67 -23.31
N TYR A 113 -10.70 -4.54 -23.93
CA TYR A 113 -10.85 -4.35 -25.37
C TYR A 113 -10.15 -3.07 -25.86
N ASN A 114 -10.24 -1.98 -25.10
CA ASN A 114 -9.65 -0.69 -25.45
C ASN A 114 -8.23 -0.49 -24.89
N TYR A 115 -7.66 -1.47 -24.19
CA TYR A 115 -6.39 -1.32 -23.48
C TYR A 115 -5.18 -1.13 -24.40
N GLY A 116 -5.24 -1.57 -25.66
CA GLY A 116 -4.19 -1.35 -26.65
C GLY A 116 -2.91 -2.19 -26.47
N PHE A 117 -2.81 -2.98 -25.40
CA PHE A 117 -1.71 -3.93 -25.18
C PHE A 117 -2.22 -5.37 -25.06
N PRO A 118 -1.39 -6.39 -25.38
CA PRO A 118 -1.74 -7.78 -25.15
C PRO A 118 -2.00 -8.06 -23.65
N VAL A 119 -3.11 -8.71 -23.35
CA VAL A 119 -3.50 -9.14 -22.01
C VAL A 119 -3.49 -10.65 -21.97
N THR A 120 -2.75 -11.25 -21.04
CA THR A 120 -2.77 -12.70 -20.83
C THR A 120 -3.87 -13.10 -19.86
N GLY A 121 -4.19 -14.39 -19.81
CA GLY A 121 -5.17 -14.93 -18.86
C GLY A 121 -4.86 -14.63 -17.39
N PHE A 122 -5.91 -14.33 -16.63
CA PHE A 122 -5.81 -13.95 -15.22
C PHE A 122 -7.02 -14.38 -14.40
N ASP A 123 -6.81 -14.49 -13.10
CA ASP A 123 -7.89 -14.64 -12.12
C ASP A 123 -8.00 -13.33 -11.32
N ALA A 124 -9.22 -12.84 -11.09
CA ALA A 124 -9.46 -11.61 -10.36
C ALA A 124 -10.71 -11.66 -9.47
N VAL A 125 -10.65 -10.97 -8.33
CA VAL A 125 -11.79 -10.66 -7.46
C VAL A 125 -11.97 -9.15 -7.39
N ILE A 126 -13.20 -8.71 -7.59
CA ILE A 126 -13.64 -7.32 -7.52
C ILE A 126 -14.49 -7.12 -6.27
N ILE A 127 -14.19 -6.08 -5.49
CA ILE A 127 -15.03 -5.62 -4.39
C ILE A 127 -15.17 -4.09 -4.46
N THR A 128 -16.28 -3.54 -3.97
CA THR A 128 -16.48 -2.10 -3.95
C THR A 128 -17.33 -1.69 -2.76
N ASN A 129 -17.00 -0.56 -2.15
CA ASN A 129 -17.86 0.14 -1.19
C ASN A 129 -18.47 1.42 -1.79
N VAL A 130 -18.33 1.64 -3.11
CA VAL A 130 -19.02 2.72 -3.82
C VAL A 130 -20.49 2.32 -4.01
N PRO A 131 -21.47 3.13 -3.56
CA PRO A 131 -22.88 2.84 -3.74
C PRO A 131 -23.25 2.70 -5.22
N LEU A 132 -23.76 1.54 -5.62
CA LEU A 132 -24.19 1.29 -6.99
C LEU A 132 -25.38 2.20 -7.36
N GLY A 133 -25.30 2.84 -8.52
CA GLY A 133 -26.40 3.66 -9.04
C GLY A 133 -26.69 4.93 -8.25
N GLY A 134 -25.91 5.27 -7.22
CA GLY A 134 -26.10 6.48 -6.40
C GLY A 134 -25.58 7.76 -7.04
N GLY A 135 -25.14 7.74 -8.29
CA GLY A 135 -24.54 8.91 -8.95
C GLY A 135 -23.12 9.25 -8.47
N LEU A 136 -22.45 8.34 -7.75
CA LEU A 136 -21.07 8.49 -7.24
C LEU A 136 -20.00 7.76 -8.09
N SER A 137 -20.35 7.44 -9.34
CA SER A 137 -19.48 6.83 -10.35
C SER A 137 -18.88 5.47 -10.00
N SER A 138 -19.73 4.53 -9.58
CA SER A 138 -19.32 3.14 -9.36
C SER A 138 -18.79 2.47 -10.64
N SER A 139 -19.30 2.82 -11.83
CA SER A 139 -18.81 2.30 -13.12
C SER A 139 -17.40 2.80 -13.42
N ALA A 140 -17.17 4.11 -13.41
CA ALA A 140 -15.85 4.68 -13.64
C ALA A 140 -14.81 4.18 -12.62
N ALA A 141 -15.17 4.03 -11.34
CA ALA A 141 -14.28 3.43 -10.34
C ALA A 141 -13.90 1.98 -10.70
N LEU A 142 -14.83 1.18 -11.24
CA LEU A 142 -14.55 -0.18 -11.72
C LEU A 142 -13.68 -0.18 -12.99
N GLU A 143 -13.97 0.69 -13.95
CA GLU A 143 -13.20 0.82 -15.19
C GLU A 143 -11.76 1.21 -14.89
N VAL A 144 -11.57 2.24 -14.06
CA VAL A 144 -10.24 2.74 -13.71
C VAL A 144 -9.48 1.77 -12.81
N ALA A 145 -10.16 1.06 -11.90
CA ALA A 145 -9.52 -0.01 -11.13
C ALA A 145 -9.10 -1.18 -12.05
N THR A 146 -9.89 -1.49 -13.09
CA THR A 146 -9.54 -2.50 -14.11
C THR A 146 -8.33 -2.03 -14.91
N MET A 147 -8.34 -0.78 -15.38
CA MET A 147 -7.23 -0.17 -16.10
C MET A 147 -5.94 -0.28 -15.26
N LYS A 148 -5.99 0.13 -13.99
CA LYS A 148 -4.85 0.02 -13.08
C LYS A 148 -4.40 -1.42 -12.82
N PHE A 149 -5.34 -2.35 -12.68
CA PHE A 149 -5.04 -3.78 -12.55
C PHE A 149 -4.34 -4.33 -13.79
N LEU A 150 -4.77 -3.94 -14.99
CA LEU A 150 -4.14 -4.35 -16.25
C LEU A 150 -2.71 -3.82 -16.36
N GLU A 151 -2.45 -2.59 -15.90
CA GLU A 151 -1.08 -2.06 -15.83
C GLU A 151 -0.16 -2.94 -15.00
N LEU A 152 -0.64 -3.40 -13.84
CA LEU A 152 0.12 -4.25 -12.92
C LEU A 152 0.33 -5.64 -13.50
N ILE A 153 -0.72 -6.25 -14.05
CA ILE A 153 -0.65 -7.63 -14.53
C ILE A 153 0.10 -7.77 -15.83
N THR A 154 0.12 -6.76 -16.71
CA THR A 154 0.86 -6.81 -17.97
C THR A 154 2.22 -6.13 -17.90
N ASN A 155 2.47 -5.33 -16.85
CA ASN A 155 3.61 -4.43 -16.74
C ASN A 155 3.72 -3.45 -17.93
N LYS A 156 2.57 -3.03 -18.49
CA LYS A 156 2.45 -2.03 -19.55
C LYS A 156 1.62 -0.85 -19.05
N LYS A 157 2.11 0.37 -19.25
CA LYS A 157 1.45 1.59 -18.76
C LYS A 157 1.30 2.57 -19.91
N HIS A 158 0.18 3.29 -19.90
CA HIS A 158 0.03 4.47 -20.75
C HIS A 158 0.77 5.63 -20.09
N GLU A 159 1.50 6.42 -20.88
CA GLU A 159 2.33 7.51 -20.35
C GLU A 159 1.48 8.65 -19.78
N LYS A 160 0.36 8.98 -20.43
CA LYS A 160 -0.53 10.06 -20.01
C LYS A 160 -1.70 9.51 -19.22
N GLU A 161 -2.00 10.15 -18.10
CA GLU A 161 -3.19 9.83 -17.29
C GLU A 161 -4.50 10.10 -18.05
N SER A 162 -4.52 11.11 -18.93
CA SER A 162 -5.65 11.42 -19.81
C SER A 162 -6.02 10.25 -20.73
N ASP A 163 -5.01 9.51 -21.23
CA ASP A 163 -5.24 8.39 -22.13
C ASP A 163 -5.95 7.25 -21.39
N LYS A 164 -5.62 7.02 -20.12
CA LYS A 164 -6.29 6.03 -19.26
C LYS A 164 -7.75 6.39 -19.05
N ALA A 165 -8.05 7.66 -18.80
CA ALA A 165 -9.42 8.14 -18.64
C ALA A 165 -10.22 7.99 -19.95
N LEU A 166 -9.63 8.32 -21.11
CA LEU A 166 -10.26 8.15 -22.42
C LEU A 166 -10.53 6.68 -22.76
N ILE A 167 -9.62 5.76 -22.41
CA ILE A 167 -9.81 4.32 -22.60
C ILE A 167 -11.00 3.82 -21.79
N CYS A 168 -11.10 4.25 -20.52
CA CYS A 168 -12.22 3.90 -19.65
C CYS A 168 -13.54 4.49 -20.18
N GLN A 169 -13.55 5.77 -20.58
CA GLN A 169 -14.71 6.41 -21.19
C GLN A 169 -15.17 5.66 -22.44
N LYS A 170 -14.24 5.25 -23.30
CA LYS A 170 -14.54 4.47 -24.50
C LYS A 170 -15.13 3.11 -24.17
N ALA A 171 -14.71 2.47 -23.07
CA ALA A 171 -15.34 1.26 -22.55
C ALA A 171 -16.80 1.52 -22.15
N GLU A 172 -17.07 2.61 -21.42
CA GLU A 172 -18.43 3.00 -21.03
C GLU A 172 -19.33 3.22 -22.26
N HIS A 173 -18.81 3.87 -23.30
CA HIS A 173 -19.56 4.14 -24.54
C HIS A 173 -19.85 2.85 -25.34
N THR A 174 -18.84 1.99 -25.52
CA THR A 174 -18.93 0.85 -26.46
C THR A 174 -19.52 -0.41 -25.83
N PHE A 175 -19.27 -0.65 -24.54
CA PHE A 175 -19.67 -1.86 -23.84
C PHE A 175 -20.84 -1.64 -22.86
N ALA A 176 -20.92 -0.46 -22.22
CA ALA A 176 -22.03 -0.11 -21.33
C ALA A 176 -23.12 0.75 -22.00
N GLU A 177 -22.91 1.20 -23.25
CA GLU A 177 -23.84 2.01 -24.03
C GLU A 177 -24.26 3.34 -23.36
N CYS A 178 -23.41 3.87 -22.49
CA CYS A 178 -23.65 5.13 -21.81
C CYS A 178 -22.75 6.22 -22.43
N PRO A 179 -23.30 7.23 -23.14
CA PRO A 179 -22.50 8.26 -23.81
C PRO A 179 -22.03 9.36 -22.84
N CYS A 180 -21.40 8.98 -21.73
CA CYS A 180 -20.94 9.88 -20.67
C CYS A 180 -19.85 10.86 -21.17
N GLY A 181 -19.67 11.98 -20.45
CA GLY A 181 -18.49 12.82 -20.66
C GLY A 181 -17.24 12.21 -19.99
N ILE A 182 -16.17 13.00 -19.83
CA ILE A 182 -14.86 12.49 -19.40
C ILE A 182 -14.64 12.59 -17.90
N MET A 183 -15.46 13.38 -17.20
CA MET A 183 -15.24 13.80 -15.82
C MET A 183 -14.95 12.64 -14.86
N ASP A 184 -15.81 11.62 -14.89
CA ASP A 184 -15.85 10.54 -13.90
C ASP A 184 -14.56 9.71 -13.91
N GLN A 185 -14.12 9.29 -15.09
CA GLN A 185 -12.88 8.54 -15.27
C GLN A 185 -11.67 9.40 -14.92
N PHE A 186 -11.67 10.68 -15.31
CA PHE A 186 -10.53 11.57 -15.13
C PHE A 186 -10.25 11.87 -13.64
N ILE A 187 -11.28 12.16 -12.84
CA ILE A 187 -11.11 12.32 -11.38
C ILE A 187 -10.77 11.00 -10.70
N SER A 188 -11.31 9.87 -11.16
CA SER A 188 -10.98 8.57 -10.60
C SER A 188 -9.52 8.19 -10.86
N VAL A 189 -8.95 8.59 -12.00
CA VAL A 189 -7.52 8.39 -12.30
C VAL A 189 -6.66 9.36 -11.48
N MET A 190 -6.97 10.67 -11.54
CA MET A 190 -6.05 11.74 -11.13
C MET A 190 -6.37 12.37 -9.77
N GLY A 191 -7.35 11.85 -9.04
CA GLY A 191 -7.72 12.33 -7.71
C GLY A 191 -6.51 12.43 -6.77
N LYS A 192 -6.54 13.40 -5.86
CA LYS A 192 -5.47 13.61 -4.89
C LYS A 192 -6.08 14.01 -3.56
N LYS A 193 -5.60 13.39 -2.48
CA LYS A 193 -6.04 13.71 -1.13
C LYS A 193 -5.99 15.21 -0.86
N ASN A 194 -7.03 15.73 -0.20
CA ASN A 194 -7.21 17.16 0.13
C ASN A 194 -7.26 18.11 -1.09
N HIS A 195 -7.55 17.63 -2.30
CA HIS A 195 -7.70 18.47 -3.49
C HIS A 195 -9.00 18.17 -4.23
N ALA A 196 -9.64 19.20 -4.77
CA ALA A 196 -10.54 19.07 -5.89
C ALA A 196 -9.71 19.08 -7.19
N LEU A 197 -10.29 18.62 -8.30
CA LEU A 197 -9.64 18.60 -9.60
C LEU A 197 -10.42 19.50 -10.55
N LEU A 198 -9.85 20.63 -10.95
CA LEU A 198 -10.40 21.39 -12.07
C LEU A 198 -10.01 20.66 -13.35
N ILE A 199 -11.00 20.30 -14.16
CA ILE A 199 -10.78 19.60 -15.42
C ILE A 199 -11.30 20.49 -16.53
N ASP A 200 -10.46 20.76 -17.52
CA ASP A 200 -10.86 21.36 -18.78
C ASP A 200 -11.19 20.24 -19.77
N CYS A 201 -12.48 20.03 -20.02
CA CYS A 201 -12.95 18.92 -20.84
C CYS A 201 -12.62 19.08 -22.32
N GLN A 202 -12.24 20.28 -22.77
CA GLN A 202 -11.79 20.51 -24.14
C GLN A 202 -10.31 20.14 -24.33
N SER A 203 -9.44 20.72 -23.50
CA SER A 203 -7.98 20.51 -23.61
C SER A 203 -7.49 19.23 -22.94
N LEU A 204 -8.36 18.56 -22.16
CA LEU A 204 -8.04 17.40 -21.34
C LEU A 204 -6.89 17.67 -20.36
N THR A 205 -6.85 18.88 -19.82
CA THR A 205 -5.91 19.29 -18.77
C THR A 205 -6.58 19.26 -17.41
N ALA A 206 -5.77 19.06 -16.37
CA ALA A 206 -6.24 19.07 -14.99
C ALA A 206 -5.35 19.90 -14.07
N GLU A 207 -5.99 20.66 -13.18
CA GLU A 207 -5.34 21.45 -12.13
C GLU A 207 -5.86 20.98 -10.76
N HIS A 208 -4.96 20.52 -9.89
CA HIS A 208 -5.33 20.16 -8.50
C HIS A 208 -5.53 21.44 -7.68
N ILE A 209 -6.77 21.69 -7.27
CA ILE A 209 -7.13 22.84 -6.45
C ILE A 209 -7.13 22.40 -4.98
N PRO A 210 -6.29 22.99 -4.11
CA PRO A 210 -6.30 22.65 -2.68
C PRO A 210 -7.69 22.83 -2.07
N PHE A 211 -8.22 21.76 -1.49
CA PHE A 211 -9.45 21.74 -0.73
C PHE A 211 -9.09 21.68 0.77
N ASN A 212 -8.43 22.74 1.24
CA ASN A 212 -7.96 22.85 2.62
C ASN A 212 -9.04 23.47 3.51
N ALA A 213 -10.06 22.70 3.83
CA ALA A 213 -11.07 23.08 4.81
C ALA A 213 -10.95 22.17 6.05
N SER A 214 -10.15 22.56 7.02
CA SER A 214 -9.98 21.79 8.27
C SER A 214 -11.26 21.74 9.09
N ASP A 215 -12.12 22.75 8.94
CA ASP A 215 -13.39 22.94 9.63
C ASP A 215 -14.62 22.59 8.78
N LEU A 216 -14.45 22.18 7.51
CA LEU A 216 -15.56 21.75 6.65
C LEU A 216 -15.44 20.28 6.26
N VAL A 217 -16.61 19.68 6.03
CA VAL A 217 -16.76 18.35 5.45
C VAL A 217 -17.73 18.43 4.28
N VAL A 218 -17.61 17.47 3.38
CA VAL A 218 -18.59 17.29 2.31
C VAL A 218 -19.57 16.22 2.73
N LEU A 219 -20.83 16.62 2.90
CA LEU A 219 -21.94 15.71 3.16
C LEU A 219 -22.58 15.31 1.83
N ILE A 220 -22.62 14.02 1.56
CA ILE A 220 -23.36 13.45 0.43
C ILE A 220 -24.62 12.81 0.98
N CYS A 221 -25.78 13.20 0.46
CA CYS A 221 -27.07 12.62 0.83
C CYS A 221 -27.63 11.88 -0.38
N ASN A 222 -27.65 10.55 -0.33
CA ASN A 222 -28.32 9.73 -1.33
C ASN A 222 -29.83 9.70 -1.03
N SER A 223 -30.64 10.18 -1.97
CA SER A 223 -32.10 10.13 -1.91
C SER A 223 -32.66 8.71 -1.88
N ASN A 224 -31.85 7.73 -2.32
CA ASN A 224 -32.24 6.34 -2.58
C ASN A 224 -33.39 6.20 -3.58
N VAL A 225 -33.64 7.24 -4.39
CA VAL A 225 -34.58 7.22 -5.50
C VAL A 225 -33.79 7.26 -6.80
N LYS A 226 -34.18 6.40 -7.75
CA LYS A 226 -33.70 6.42 -9.13
C LYS A 226 -34.91 6.35 -10.04
N HIS A 227 -35.20 7.44 -10.74
CA HIS A 227 -36.24 7.45 -11.76
C HIS A 227 -35.71 6.78 -13.03
N ASN A 228 -36.53 5.95 -13.69
CA ASN A 228 -36.15 5.25 -14.94
C ASN A 228 -35.74 6.19 -16.09
N LEU A 229 -36.05 7.48 -15.95
CA LEU A 229 -35.76 8.54 -16.91
C LEU A 229 -34.26 8.86 -17.03
N SER A 230 -33.43 8.54 -16.02
CA SER A 230 -32.02 8.97 -16.00
C SER A 230 -31.20 8.47 -17.20
N GLU A 231 -31.45 7.23 -17.65
CA GLU A 231 -30.69 6.60 -18.76
C GLU A 231 -31.20 7.04 -20.14
N SER A 232 -32.49 7.37 -20.28
CA SER A 232 -33.07 7.85 -21.55
C SER A 232 -32.93 9.37 -21.75
N GLU A 233 -32.93 10.15 -20.67
CA GLU A 233 -32.90 11.62 -20.75
C GLU A 233 -31.50 12.18 -20.96
N TYR A 234 -30.45 11.47 -20.52
CA TYR A 234 -29.08 11.94 -20.67
C TYR A 234 -28.68 12.17 -22.15
N PRO A 235 -28.90 11.22 -23.08
CA PRO A 235 -28.66 11.45 -24.51
C PRO A 235 -29.51 12.62 -25.06
N THR A 236 -30.76 12.75 -24.62
CA THR A 236 -31.66 13.85 -25.01
C THR A 236 -31.08 15.20 -24.62
N ARG A 237 -30.61 15.36 -23.37
CA ARG A 237 -29.97 16.60 -22.91
C ARG A 237 -28.72 16.94 -23.71
N ARG A 238 -27.88 15.95 -23.99
CA ARG A 238 -26.68 16.13 -24.83
C ARG A 238 -27.02 16.61 -26.24
N ASN A 239 -28.04 16.04 -26.86
CA ASN A 239 -28.51 16.46 -28.19
C ASN A 239 -29.07 17.89 -28.15
N GLN A 240 -29.87 18.24 -27.15
CA GLN A 240 -30.40 19.60 -26.98
C GLN A 240 -29.29 20.65 -26.83
N CYS A 241 -28.23 20.37 -26.07
CA CYS A 241 -27.07 21.27 -26.01
C CYS A 241 -26.40 21.41 -27.38
N THR A 242 -26.22 20.29 -28.09
CA THR A 242 -25.61 20.30 -29.43
C THR A 242 -26.44 21.11 -30.43
N GLU A 243 -27.76 21.00 -30.38
CA GLU A 243 -28.68 21.77 -31.23
C GLU A 243 -28.66 23.26 -30.88
N ALA A 244 -28.70 23.60 -29.59
CA ALA A 244 -28.63 24.99 -29.15
C ALA A 244 -27.31 25.66 -29.59
N LEU A 245 -26.19 24.93 -29.54
CA LEU A 245 -24.90 25.40 -30.02
C LEU A 245 -24.90 25.68 -31.53
N LYS A 246 -25.52 24.79 -32.31
CA LYS A 246 -25.69 24.97 -33.77
C LYS A 246 -26.55 26.18 -34.12
N LEU A 247 -27.61 26.45 -33.35
CA LEU A 247 -28.45 27.63 -33.55
C LEU A 247 -27.70 28.94 -33.31
N MET A 248 -26.69 28.93 -32.44
CA MET A 248 -25.78 30.07 -32.24
C MET A 248 -24.69 30.17 -33.34
N GLY A 249 -24.61 29.21 -34.27
CA GLY A 249 -23.61 29.20 -35.34
C GLY A 249 -22.20 28.85 -34.87
N LEU A 250 -22.06 28.20 -33.71
CA LEU A 250 -20.77 27.92 -33.07
C LEU A 250 -20.43 26.43 -33.09
N SER A 251 -19.13 26.14 -32.94
CA SER A 251 -18.62 24.77 -32.91
C SER A 251 -18.32 24.28 -31.50
N SER A 252 -18.10 25.21 -30.56
CA SER A 252 -17.84 24.91 -29.16
C SER A 252 -18.47 25.95 -28.24
N TYR A 253 -18.94 25.52 -27.07
CA TYR A 253 -19.43 26.43 -26.03
C TYR A 253 -18.35 27.38 -25.49
N ARG A 254 -17.07 27.11 -25.78
CA ARG A 254 -15.94 28.00 -25.47
C ARG A 254 -15.92 29.29 -26.31
N GLU A 255 -16.58 29.28 -27.46
CA GLU A 255 -16.69 30.44 -28.35
C GLU A 255 -17.84 31.37 -27.94
N VAL A 256 -18.72 30.90 -27.05
CA VAL A 256 -19.91 31.63 -26.63
C VAL A 256 -19.53 32.86 -25.80
N ASN A 257 -20.20 33.97 -26.09
CA ASN A 257 -20.14 35.21 -25.32
C ASN A 257 -21.57 35.68 -25.00
N SER A 258 -21.70 36.79 -24.27
CA SER A 258 -23.01 37.31 -23.84
C SER A 258 -23.95 37.63 -25.01
N LEU A 259 -23.42 38.08 -26.15
CA LEU A 259 -24.22 38.44 -27.33
C LEU A 259 -24.89 37.21 -27.96
N HIS A 260 -24.16 36.09 -28.08
CA HIS A 260 -24.74 34.86 -28.65
C HIS A 260 -25.93 34.34 -27.84
N LEU A 261 -25.84 34.39 -26.50
CA LEU A 261 -26.95 34.00 -25.64
C LEU A 261 -28.12 34.98 -25.77
N GLU A 262 -27.86 36.29 -25.78
CA GLU A 262 -28.92 37.29 -25.99
C GLU A 262 -29.63 37.13 -27.33
N GLU A 263 -28.89 36.82 -28.40
CA GLU A 263 -29.44 36.56 -29.73
C GLU A 263 -30.28 35.28 -29.75
N LEU A 264 -29.78 34.20 -29.14
CA LEU A 264 -30.53 32.95 -29.01
C LEU A 264 -31.83 33.17 -28.21
N GLU A 265 -31.81 33.92 -27.12
CA GLU A 265 -32.97 34.24 -26.30
C GLU A 265 -34.02 35.04 -27.07
N LYS A 266 -33.58 36.00 -27.91
CA LYS A 266 -34.45 36.82 -28.78
C LYS A 266 -34.97 36.08 -30.01
N SER A 267 -34.37 34.93 -30.36
CA SER A 267 -34.76 34.14 -31.53
C SER A 267 -36.07 33.38 -31.31
N ASN A 268 -36.65 32.85 -32.40
CA ASN A 268 -37.80 31.95 -32.35
C ASN A 268 -37.41 30.48 -32.09
N ALA A 269 -36.22 30.22 -31.54
CA ALA A 269 -35.80 28.88 -31.14
C ALA A 269 -36.71 28.29 -30.05
N ASP A 270 -36.75 26.96 -29.96
CA ASP A 270 -37.47 26.26 -28.89
C ASP A 270 -36.95 26.71 -27.51
N GLU A 271 -37.88 27.07 -26.62
CA GLU A 271 -37.60 27.50 -25.25
C GLU A 271 -36.79 26.46 -24.47
N VAL A 272 -36.98 25.17 -24.74
CA VAL A 272 -36.18 24.10 -24.13
C VAL A 272 -34.70 24.28 -24.48
N LEU A 273 -34.38 24.53 -25.76
CA LEU A 273 -33.00 24.72 -26.22
C LEU A 273 -32.36 25.97 -25.61
N LYS A 274 -33.12 27.08 -25.53
CA LYS A 274 -32.67 28.31 -24.87
C LYS A 274 -32.29 28.06 -23.42
N LYS A 275 -33.16 27.38 -22.67
CA LYS A 275 -32.88 27.00 -21.28
C LYS A 275 -31.65 26.10 -21.14
N ARG A 276 -31.49 25.08 -22.00
CA ARG A 276 -30.30 24.21 -21.96
C ARG A 276 -29.02 25.01 -22.22
N ALA A 277 -29.01 25.91 -23.20
CA ALA A 277 -27.87 26.78 -23.46
C ALA A 277 -27.57 27.71 -22.28
N ARG A 278 -28.59 28.35 -21.69
CA ARG A 278 -28.47 29.23 -20.53
C ARG A 278 -27.80 28.52 -19.35
N HIS A 279 -28.20 27.29 -19.07
CA HIS A 279 -27.55 26.46 -18.06
C HIS A 279 -26.07 26.24 -18.38
N VAL A 280 -25.75 25.71 -19.56
CA VAL A 280 -24.37 25.36 -19.94
C VAL A 280 -23.43 26.57 -19.86
N ILE A 281 -23.84 27.69 -20.45
CA ILE A 281 -23.03 28.92 -20.48
C ILE A 281 -22.87 29.47 -19.06
N GLY A 282 -23.95 29.51 -18.28
CA GLY A 282 -23.92 29.95 -16.90
C GLY A 282 -23.07 29.04 -16.00
N GLU A 283 -23.14 27.73 -16.20
CA GLU A 283 -22.42 26.74 -15.38
C GLU A 283 -20.91 26.79 -15.66
N ILE A 284 -20.49 26.95 -16.92
CA ILE A 284 -19.08 27.18 -17.29
C ILE A 284 -18.51 28.37 -16.52
N GLU A 285 -19.23 29.49 -16.49
CA GLU A 285 -18.80 30.68 -15.75
C GLU A 285 -18.86 30.48 -14.23
N ARG A 286 -19.86 29.74 -13.72
CA ARG A 286 -19.94 29.41 -12.29
C ARG A 286 -18.76 28.53 -11.84
N VAL A 287 -18.31 27.56 -12.63
CA VAL A 287 -17.16 26.71 -12.29
C VAL A 287 -15.88 27.53 -12.21
N LYS A 288 -15.66 28.46 -13.14
CA LYS A 288 -14.51 29.39 -13.07
C LYS A 288 -14.54 30.20 -11.78
N LYS A 289 -15.69 30.80 -11.44
CA LYS A 289 -15.87 31.58 -10.21
C LYS A 289 -15.69 30.73 -8.95
N ALA A 290 -16.23 29.51 -8.94
CA ALA A 290 -16.12 28.59 -7.82
C ALA A 290 -14.67 28.13 -7.62
N THR A 291 -13.93 27.88 -8.70
CA THR A 291 -12.49 27.60 -8.65
C THR A 291 -11.72 28.74 -7.99
N GLU A 292 -11.98 29.98 -8.38
CA GLU A 292 -11.35 31.16 -7.79
C GLU A 292 -11.73 31.35 -6.32
N ALA A 293 -13.00 31.12 -5.96
CA ALA A 293 -13.45 31.14 -4.57
C ALA A 293 -12.71 30.09 -3.74
N LEU A 294 -12.57 28.87 -4.26
CA LEU A 294 -11.88 27.77 -3.59
C LEU A 294 -10.37 28.06 -3.43
N LYS A 295 -9.70 28.57 -4.47
CA LYS A 295 -8.28 29.00 -4.42
C LYS A 295 -8.05 30.07 -3.35
N LYS A 296 -9.03 30.94 -3.10
CA LYS A 296 -8.98 32.01 -2.09
C LYS A 296 -9.46 31.57 -0.70
N GLY A 297 -9.92 30.33 -0.53
CA GLY A 297 -10.54 29.84 0.71
C GLY A 297 -11.88 30.50 1.05
N ASN A 298 -12.55 31.12 0.07
CA ASN A 298 -13.86 31.75 0.25
C ASN A 298 -14.98 30.72 0.08
N PHE A 299 -15.14 29.86 1.10
CA PHE A 299 -16.10 28.75 1.07
C PHE A 299 -17.58 29.20 1.14
N GLU A 300 -17.86 30.39 1.67
CA GLU A 300 -19.19 30.99 1.65
C GLU A 300 -19.61 31.31 0.21
N ASP A 301 -18.73 31.94 -0.57
CA ASP A 301 -19.01 32.24 -1.98
C ASP A 301 -19.07 30.97 -2.83
N PHE A 302 -18.22 29.98 -2.53
CA PHE A 302 -18.31 28.64 -3.13
C PHE A 302 -19.67 27.99 -2.88
N GLY A 303 -20.14 28.02 -1.63
CA GLY A 303 -21.45 27.48 -1.23
C GLY A 303 -22.62 28.19 -1.92
N ARG A 304 -22.57 29.53 -2.04
CA ARG A 304 -23.55 30.31 -2.82
C ARG A 304 -23.60 29.86 -4.28
N LEU A 305 -22.44 29.66 -4.92
CA LEU A 305 -22.36 29.20 -6.31
C LEU A 305 -22.89 27.76 -6.48
N MET A 306 -22.72 26.88 -5.49
CA MET A 306 -23.35 25.56 -5.50
C MET A 306 -24.89 25.68 -5.56
N VAL A 307 -25.48 26.56 -4.75
CA VAL A 307 -26.93 26.78 -4.74
C VAL A 307 -27.42 27.35 -6.08
N GLU A 308 -26.66 28.26 -6.70
CA GLU A 308 -26.98 28.79 -8.03
C GLU A 308 -26.91 27.71 -9.11
N SER A 309 -25.93 26.82 -9.05
CA SER A 309 -25.84 25.64 -9.91
C SER A 309 -27.07 24.74 -9.75
N HIS A 310 -27.50 24.46 -8.50
CA HIS A 310 -28.71 23.67 -8.25
C HIS A 310 -29.96 24.29 -8.87
N LYS A 311 -30.17 25.60 -8.67
CA LYS A 311 -31.31 26.30 -9.25
C LYS A 311 -31.31 26.19 -10.77
N SER A 312 -30.14 26.39 -11.40
CA SER A 312 -30.02 26.24 -12.85
C SER A 312 -30.29 24.81 -13.32
N LEU A 313 -29.85 23.78 -12.58
CA LEU A 313 -30.14 22.37 -12.90
C LEU A 313 -31.63 22.02 -12.75
N SER A 314 -32.31 22.61 -11.77
CA SER A 314 -33.75 22.40 -11.56
C SER A 314 -34.58 23.17 -12.60
N SER A 315 -34.33 24.46 -12.81
CA SER A 315 -35.19 25.33 -13.62
C SER A 315 -34.84 25.43 -15.11
N ASP A 316 -33.54 25.47 -15.44
CA ASP A 316 -33.05 25.63 -16.81
C ASP A 316 -32.68 24.28 -17.44
N PHE A 317 -32.03 23.39 -16.69
CA PHE A 317 -31.64 22.09 -17.24
C PHE A 317 -32.68 20.99 -17.03
N GLU A 318 -33.55 21.17 -16.04
CA GLU A 318 -34.67 20.26 -15.71
C GLU A 318 -34.19 18.80 -15.57
N VAL A 319 -33.15 18.62 -14.76
CA VAL A 319 -32.59 17.29 -14.41
C VAL A 319 -32.68 17.00 -12.91
N SER A 320 -33.18 17.94 -12.10
CA SER A 320 -33.50 17.66 -10.70
C SER A 320 -34.82 16.89 -10.57
N CYS A 321 -35.23 16.60 -9.34
CA CYS A 321 -36.54 16.05 -9.02
C CYS A 321 -36.97 16.49 -7.61
N ASP A 322 -38.24 16.27 -7.28
CA ASP A 322 -38.82 16.67 -5.98
C ASP A 322 -38.00 16.18 -4.79
N GLU A 323 -37.44 14.97 -4.87
CA GLU A 323 -36.61 14.41 -3.80
C GLU A 323 -35.29 15.17 -3.62
N LEU A 324 -34.62 15.50 -4.72
CA LEU A 324 -33.34 16.23 -4.69
C LEU A 324 -33.56 17.69 -4.25
N ASP A 325 -34.58 18.35 -4.78
CA ASP A 325 -34.93 19.73 -4.44
C ASP A 325 -35.29 19.83 -2.95
N LYS A 326 -36.07 18.87 -2.45
CA LYS A 326 -36.41 18.78 -1.02
C LYS A 326 -35.17 18.56 -0.14
N LEU A 327 -34.25 17.68 -0.53
CA LEU A 327 -33.00 17.45 0.22
C LEU A 327 -32.14 18.72 0.28
N VAL A 328 -32.01 19.44 -0.84
CA VAL A 328 -31.29 20.72 -0.88
C VAL A 328 -31.97 21.77 0.00
N ASP A 329 -33.29 21.91 -0.09
CA ASP A 329 -34.05 22.87 0.70
C ASP A 329 -33.94 22.63 2.21
N ILE A 330 -33.95 21.36 2.65
CA ILE A 330 -33.76 21.03 4.07
C ILE A 330 -32.32 21.35 4.48
N ALA A 331 -31.33 20.92 3.69
CA ALA A 331 -29.93 21.17 4.01
C ALA A 331 -29.64 22.68 4.13
N MET A 332 -30.14 23.51 3.23
CA MET A 332 -29.92 24.96 3.24
C MET A 332 -30.58 25.69 4.43
N LYS A 333 -31.55 25.07 5.10
CA LYS A 333 -32.16 25.61 6.34
C LYS A 333 -31.36 25.25 7.59
N CYS A 334 -30.43 24.31 7.49
CA CYS A 334 -29.62 23.87 8.61
C CYS A 334 -28.48 24.86 8.89
N LYS A 335 -28.24 25.15 10.17
CA LYS A 335 -27.08 25.93 10.61
C LYS A 335 -25.79 25.20 10.21
N GLY A 336 -24.81 25.95 9.70
CA GLY A 336 -23.50 25.42 9.33
C GLY A 336 -23.39 24.86 7.91
N VAL A 337 -24.47 24.85 7.13
CA VAL A 337 -24.44 24.50 5.70
C VAL A 337 -24.15 25.76 4.88
N LEU A 338 -23.07 25.75 4.10
CA LEU A 338 -22.66 26.88 3.26
C LEU A 338 -23.32 26.84 1.88
N GLY A 339 -23.57 25.64 1.37
CA GLY A 339 -24.17 25.42 0.07
C GLY A 339 -24.57 23.96 -0.13
N SER A 340 -25.58 23.72 -0.94
CA SER A 340 -26.07 22.39 -1.26
C SER A 340 -26.64 22.35 -2.67
N ARG A 341 -26.44 21.23 -3.36
CA ARG A 341 -26.96 20.98 -4.72
C ARG A 341 -27.09 19.49 -5.01
N MET A 342 -27.90 19.11 -6.01
CA MET A 342 -27.83 17.77 -6.60
C MET A 342 -26.43 17.51 -7.18
N THR A 343 -26.00 16.26 -7.32
CA THR A 343 -24.72 15.92 -7.97
C THR A 343 -24.88 14.73 -8.93
N GLY A 344 -24.12 14.74 -10.02
CA GLY A 344 -24.19 13.69 -11.05
C GLY A 344 -25.30 13.92 -12.07
N GLY A 345 -25.85 12.85 -12.67
CA GLY A 345 -26.76 12.94 -13.82
C GLY A 345 -28.21 13.35 -13.53
N GLY A 346 -28.59 13.49 -12.25
CA GLY A 346 -29.94 13.91 -11.86
C GLY A 346 -31.00 12.81 -11.93
N PHE A 347 -32.28 13.23 -11.84
CA PHE A 347 -33.46 12.36 -11.78
C PHE A 347 -33.44 11.36 -10.62
N GLY A 348 -32.89 11.80 -9.49
CA GLY A 348 -32.58 10.98 -8.31
C GLY A 348 -31.08 10.93 -8.02
N GLY A 349 -30.67 9.98 -7.18
CA GLY A 349 -29.28 9.87 -6.75
C GLY A 349 -28.95 10.77 -5.56
N CYS A 350 -27.83 11.50 -5.61
CA CYS A 350 -27.30 12.22 -4.46
C CYS A 350 -27.41 13.75 -4.56
N THR A 351 -27.43 14.40 -3.39
CA THR A 351 -27.03 15.80 -3.21
C THR A 351 -25.65 15.87 -2.56
N VAL A 352 -24.96 16.99 -2.75
CA VAL A 352 -23.68 17.34 -2.14
C VAL A 352 -23.82 18.66 -1.39
N SER A 353 -23.40 18.69 -0.14
CA SER A 353 -23.46 19.87 0.73
C SER A 353 -22.12 20.15 1.36
N LEU A 354 -21.75 21.43 1.44
CA LEU A 354 -20.58 21.90 2.16
C LEU A 354 -21.00 22.31 3.57
N VAL A 355 -20.48 21.61 4.59
CA VAL A 355 -20.99 21.69 5.97
C VAL A 355 -19.85 21.90 6.94
N LYS A 356 -20.06 22.76 7.96
CA LYS A 356 -19.15 22.87 9.10
C LYS A 356 -19.10 21.57 9.88
N ALA A 357 -17.89 21.10 10.17
CA ALA A 357 -17.63 19.78 10.75
C ALA A 357 -18.26 19.61 12.14
N ASP A 358 -18.42 20.69 12.90
CA ASP A 358 -19.06 20.72 14.22
C ASP A 358 -20.61 20.68 14.19
N GLU A 359 -21.22 20.97 13.03
CA GLU A 359 -22.68 20.96 12.84
C GLU A 359 -23.18 19.69 12.12
N ILE A 360 -22.29 18.79 11.69
CA ILE A 360 -22.63 17.66 10.81
C ILE A 360 -23.72 16.75 11.38
N ASP A 361 -23.65 16.40 12.67
CA ASP A 361 -24.62 15.52 13.32
C ASP A 361 -26.02 16.17 13.40
N ASN A 362 -26.06 17.48 13.62
CA ASN A 362 -27.29 18.26 13.64
C ASN A 362 -27.92 18.34 12.25
N VAL A 363 -27.10 18.57 11.21
CA VAL A 363 -27.53 18.59 9.81
C VAL A 363 -28.12 17.24 9.39
N ILE A 364 -27.42 16.13 9.65
CA ILE A 364 -27.92 14.78 9.34
C ILE A 364 -29.27 14.53 10.03
N LYS A 365 -29.38 14.88 11.31
CA LYS A 365 -30.64 14.72 12.07
C LYS A 365 -31.80 15.52 11.49
N GLN A 366 -31.55 16.74 11.02
CA GLN A 366 -32.59 17.58 10.41
C GLN A 366 -33.00 17.07 9.03
N ILE A 367 -32.05 16.62 8.22
CA ILE A 367 -32.36 16.02 6.91
C ILE A 367 -33.15 14.72 7.08
N ASP A 368 -32.75 13.83 7.99
CA ASP A 368 -33.46 12.57 8.29
C ASP A 368 -34.90 12.83 8.78
N ALA A 369 -35.10 13.87 9.59
CA ALA A 369 -36.43 14.27 10.05
C ALA A 369 -37.31 14.86 8.92
N GLY A 370 -36.71 15.57 7.97
CA GLY A 370 -37.43 16.20 6.85
C GLY A 370 -37.62 15.29 5.62
N TYR A 371 -36.76 14.28 5.46
CA TYR A 371 -36.76 13.34 4.34
C TYR A 371 -36.48 11.93 4.87
N ASN A 372 -37.51 11.08 4.85
CA ASN A 372 -37.40 9.71 5.32
C ASN A 372 -36.72 8.83 4.26
N GLY A 373 -35.66 8.13 4.64
CA GLY A 373 -35.02 7.12 3.80
C GLY A 373 -33.81 7.60 3.00
N ALA A 374 -33.19 8.74 3.35
CA ALA A 374 -31.89 9.12 2.78
C ALA A 374 -30.73 8.34 3.42
N THR A 375 -29.65 8.13 2.66
CA THR A 375 -28.38 7.59 3.17
C THR A 375 -27.32 8.69 3.16
N PHE A 376 -26.56 8.84 4.24
CA PHE A 376 -25.60 9.93 4.43
C PHE A 376 -24.15 9.44 4.39
N TYR A 377 -23.29 10.14 3.65
CA TYR A 377 -21.85 9.89 3.63
C TYR A 377 -21.09 11.18 3.95
N VAL A 378 -20.28 11.16 5.00
CA VAL A 378 -19.41 12.28 5.38
C VAL A 378 -18.03 12.03 4.81
N CYS A 379 -17.63 12.85 3.84
CA CYS A 379 -16.47 12.59 3.00
C CYS A 379 -15.45 13.72 3.05
N LYS A 380 -14.19 13.35 2.78
CA LYS A 380 -13.08 14.26 2.49
C LYS A 380 -12.46 13.86 1.14
N ALA A 381 -11.86 14.83 0.46
CA ALA A 381 -11.14 14.59 -0.79
C ALA A 381 -10.04 13.54 -0.59
N SER A 382 -10.08 12.50 -1.43
CA SER A 382 -9.23 11.30 -1.33
C SER A 382 -8.34 11.13 -2.56
N ASP A 383 -7.42 10.16 -2.50
CA ASP A 383 -6.53 9.83 -3.61
C ASP A 383 -7.26 9.11 -4.74
N GLY A 384 -6.75 9.31 -5.96
CA GLY A 384 -7.16 8.63 -7.18
C GLY A 384 -6.73 7.18 -7.25
N ALA A 385 -6.63 6.68 -8.48
CA ALA A 385 -6.25 5.32 -8.77
C ALA A 385 -4.80 5.05 -8.34
N ARG A 386 -4.62 3.95 -7.61
CA ARG A 386 -3.30 3.55 -7.09
C ARG A 386 -3.18 2.04 -7.05
N ASP A 387 -1.96 1.57 -7.22
CA ASP A 387 -1.55 0.25 -6.79
C ASP A 387 -1.56 0.17 -5.27
N ILE A 388 -1.76 -1.03 -4.78
CA ILE A 388 -1.74 -1.34 -3.36
C ILE A 388 -0.43 -2.09 -3.15
N GLU A 389 0.53 -1.43 -2.49
CA GLU A 389 1.79 -2.08 -2.13
C GLU A 389 1.49 -3.41 -1.43
N SER A 390 2.18 -4.46 -1.86
CA SER A 390 1.90 -5.85 -1.50
C SER A 390 2.36 -6.15 -0.06
N GLU A 391 1.87 -5.44 0.95
CA GLU A 391 2.15 -5.74 2.36
C GLU A 391 1.57 -7.11 2.80
N TRP A 392 0.78 -7.78 1.95
CA TRP A 392 0.21 -9.12 2.15
C TRP A 392 1.13 -10.26 1.72
N THR A 393 2.27 -9.97 1.08
CA THR A 393 3.21 -11.02 0.63
C THR A 393 4.14 -11.54 1.72
N ALA A 394 3.99 -11.12 2.98
CA ALA A 394 4.66 -11.78 4.11
C ALA A 394 3.82 -11.64 5.39
N ASP A 395 3.07 -12.68 5.76
CA ASP A 395 2.49 -12.77 7.09
C ASP A 395 3.61 -12.96 8.12
N MET A 396 3.99 -11.89 8.81
CA MET A 396 4.76 -12.02 10.04
C MET A 396 3.84 -12.46 11.19
N PRO A 397 4.31 -13.39 12.05
CA PRO A 397 3.49 -13.98 13.11
C PRO A 397 3.16 -13.05 14.29
N LEU A 398 3.71 -11.83 14.35
CA LEU A 398 3.42 -10.86 15.43
C LEU A 398 3.30 -9.43 14.87
N LYS A 399 2.08 -8.88 14.88
CA LYS A 399 1.80 -7.49 14.44
C LYS A 399 1.73 -6.55 15.65
N PHE A 400 2.75 -5.72 15.86
CA PHE A 400 2.64 -4.53 16.71
C PHE A 400 2.17 -3.36 15.84
N LYS A 401 0.91 -2.95 16.00
CA LYS A 401 0.36 -1.72 15.38
C LYS A 401 0.83 -0.51 16.21
N SER A 402 1.83 0.23 15.73
CA SER A 402 2.09 1.59 16.24
C SER A 402 1.19 2.57 15.49
N PHE A 403 0.34 3.30 16.22
CA PHE A 403 -0.57 4.30 15.65
C PHE A 403 0.14 5.59 15.18
N TYR A 404 1.42 5.73 15.48
CA TYR A 404 2.25 6.88 15.06
C TYR A 404 3.59 6.40 14.52
N ASP A 405 4.06 7.04 13.45
CA ASP A 405 5.42 6.87 12.95
C ASP A 405 6.40 7.62 13.88
N ILE A 406 6.73 6.99 15.01
CA ILE A 406 7.66 7.52 16.01
C ILE A 406 9.09 7.68 15.49
N SER A 407 9.42 7.05 14.36
CA SER A 407 10.75 7.10 13.75
C SER A 407 11.18 8.51 13.32
N LYS A 408 10.20 9.40 13.11
CA LYS A 408 10.40 10.80 12.73
C LYS A 408 10.61 11.74 13.91
N THR A 409 10.48 11.26 15.14
CA THR A 409 10.69 12.10 16.32
C THR A 409 12.19 12.26 16.59
N PRO A 410 12.67 13.48 16.92
CA PRO A 410 14.08 13.69 17.29
C PRO A 410 14.52 12.81 18.47
N ALA A 411 13.61 12.57 19.43
CA ALA A 411 13.88 11.72 20.58
C ALA A 411 14.17 10.25 20.18
N TYR A 412 13.43 9.71 19.21
CA TYR A 412 13.71 8.38 18.67
C TYR A 412 15.07 8.34 17.97
N GLN A 413 15.37 9.34 17.13
CA GLN A 413 16.66 9.41 16.44
C GLN A 413 17.84 9.48 17.40
N THR A 414 17.75 10.29 18.46
CA THR A 414 18.80 10.39 19.49
C THR A 414 18.96 9.09 20.28
N THR A 415 17.85 8.49 20.73
CA THR A 415 17.87 7.23 21.49
C THR A 415 18.40 6.08 20.62
N TYR A 416 18.04 6.08 19.33
CA TYR A 416 18.51 5.10 18.36
C TYR A 416 20.02 5.23 18.11
N ILE A 417 20.53 6.44 17.89
CA ILE A 417 21.97 6.68 17.73
C ILE A 417 22.75 6.26 18.99
N ALA A 418 22.24 6.59 20.18
CA ALA A 418 22.86 6.16 21.44
C ALA A 418 22.91 4.63 21.55
N THR A 419 21.81 3.95 21.23
CA THR A 419 21.73 2.48 21.22
C THR A 419 22.75 1.86 20.25
N VAL A 420 22.91 2.46 19.07
CA VAL A 420 23.92 2.03 18.09
C VAL A 420 25.33 2.15 18.65
N ILE A 421 25.66 3.29 19.25
CA ILE A 421 27.00 3.53 19.84
C ILE A 421 27.26 2.54 20.98
N ASP A 422 26.28 2.30 21.85
CA ASP A 422 26.40 1.38 22.98
C ASP A 422 26.67 -0.06 22.52
N ILE A 423 25.97 -0.53 21.47
CA ILE A 423 26.19 -1.86 20.89
C ILE A 423 27.63 -2.02 20.37
N TYR A 424 28.19 -1.01 19.70
CA TYR A 424 29.57 -1.07 19.21
C TYR A 424 30.59 -1.04 20.35
N ILE A 425 30.38 -0.22 21.37
CA ILE A 425 31.28 -0.15 22.54
C ILE A 425 31.29 -1.49 23.29
N ILE A 426 30.12 -2.05 23.58
CA ILE A 426 30.00 -3.35 24.27
C ILE A 426 30.67 -4.45 23.44
N SER A 427 30.42 -4.48 22.14
CA SER A 427 31.05 -5.42 21.20
C SER A 427 32.58 -5.36 21.23
N PHE A 428 33.14 -4.15 21.25
CA PHE A 428 34.59 -3.95 21.28
C PHE A 428 35.21 -4.40 22.62
N ILE A 429 34.55 -4.08 23.74
CA ILE A 429 35.00 -4.49 25.08
C ILE A 429 35.01 -6.03 25.21
N ASN A 430 33.95 -6.69 24.75
CA ASN A 430 33.87 -8.16 24.79
C ASN A 430 34.99 -8.80 23.95
N PHE A 431 35.19 -8.34 22.72
CA PHE A 431 36.29 -8.83 21.87
C PHE A 431 37.68 -8.68 22.52
N ALA A 432 37.91 -7.55 23.21
CA ALA A 432 39.17 -7.32 23.92
C ALA A 432 39.35 -8.30 25.10
N ALA A 433 38.29 -8.61 25.83
CA ALA A 433 38.32 -9.58 26.92
C ALA A 433 38.61 -11.01 26.40
N ASP A 434 37.99 -11.43 25.30
CA ASP A 434 38.18 -12.78 24.75
C ASP A 434 39.55 -13.00 24.10
N SER A 435 40.17 -11.92 23.62
CA SER A 435 41.54 -11.95 23.11
C SER A 435 42.56 -12.37 24.18
N ILE A 436 42.25 -12.14 25.47
CA ILE A 436 43.11 -12.59 26.59
C ILE A 436 43.18 -14.12 26.63
N PHE A 437 42.06 -14.81 26.44
CA PHE A 437 42.02 -16.27 26.42
C PHE A 437 42.92 -16.84 25.32
N LEU A 438 42.83 -16.28 24.11
CA LEU A 438 43.67 -16.66 22.98
C LEU A 438 45.15 -16.48 23.32
N VAL A 439 45.54 -15.33 23.89
CA VAL A 439 46.93 -15.06 24.28
C VAL A 439 47.42 -16.05 25.35
N CYS A 440 46.60 -16.35 26.37
CA CYS A 440 46.92 -17.35 27.38
C CYS A 440 47.13 -18.74 26.76
N CYS A 441 46.26 -19.19 25.86
CA CYS A 441 46.41 -20.47 25.17
C CYS A 441 47.66 -20.53 24.29
N LEU A 442 47.99 -19.44 23.59
CA LEU A 442 49.21 -19.33 22.78
C LEU A 442 50.47 -19.40 23.64
N ASN A 443 50.49 -18.70 24.80
CA ASN A 443 51.61 -18.76 25.73
C ASN A 443 51.80 -20.18 26.29
N VAL A 444 50.72 -20.85 26.71
CA VAL A 444 50.81 -22.23 27.19
C VAL A 444 51.24 -23.21 26.09
N GLY A 445 50.75 -23.03 24.86
CA GLY A 445 51.24 -23.81 23.71
C GLY A 445 52.73 -23.63 23.45
N THR A 446 53.25 -22.42 23.67
CA THR A 446 54.68 -22.12 23.52
C THR A 446 55.52 -22.90 24.54
N TYR A 447 55.05 -23.08 25.78
CA TYR A 447 55.72 -23.97 26.74
C TYR A 447 55.79 -25.42 26.25
N PHE A 448 54.73 -25.93 25.63
CA PHE A 448 54.76 -27.26 25.00
C PHE A 448 55.75 -27.35 23.83
N ASP A 449 55.90 -26.28 23.03
CA ASP A 449 56.86 -26.26 21.93
C ASP A 449 58.32 -26.10 22.45
N MET A 450 58.56 -25.36 23.53
CA MET A 450 59.85 -25.30 24.21
C MET A 450 60.24 -26.66 24.79
N LEU A 451 59.29 -27.38 25.39
CA LEU A 451 59.50 -28.74 25.88
C LEU A 451 60.00 -29.66 24.77
N LYS A 452 59.47 -29.54 23.53
CA LYS A 452 59.95 -30.32 22.36
C LYS A 452 61.40 -30.04 22.01
N GLN A 453 61.83 -28.79 22.10
CA GLN A 453 63.22 -28.41 21.81
C GLN A 453 64.17 -28.95 22.87
N LYS A 454 63.78 -28.88 24.15
CA LYS A 454 64.57 -29.37 25.28
C LYS A 454 64.71 -30.90 25.36
N VAL A 455 63.91 -31.65 24.60
CA VAL A 455 63.90 -33.14 24.62
C VAL A 455 65.29 -33.74 24.41
N TYR A 456 66.16 -33.07 23.63
CA TYR A 456 67.49 -33.58 23.30
C TYR A 456 68.62 -33.10 24.23
N GLU A 457 68.35 -32.15 25.13
CA GLU A 457 69.39 -31.41 25.86
C GLU A 457 69.27 -31.54 27.40
N THR A 458 68.13 -32.01 27.91
CA THR A 458 67.80 -31.98 29.35
C THR A 458 67.69 -33.39 29.95
N GLU A 459 67.99 -33.55 31.24
CA GLU A 459 67.80 -34.82 31.92
C GLU A 459 66.33 -35.24 31.99
N LYS A 460 66.09 -36.54 31.79
CA LYS A 460 64.75 -37.15 31.66
C LYS A 460 63.79 -36.83 32.82
N LYS A 461 64.28 -36.80 34.06
CA LYS A 461 63.45 -36.54 35.26
C LYS A 461 62.96 -35.10 35.29
N GLU A 462 63.80 -34.17 34.86
CA GLU A 462 63.50 -32.74 34.80
C GLU A 462 62.49 -32.46 33.69
N LEU A 463 62.65 -33.09 32.52
CA LEU A 463 61.70 -32.99 31.41
C LEU A 463 60.29 -33.50 31.77
N ILE A 464 60.20 -34.61 32.52
CA ILE A 464 58.91 -35.14 33.00
C ILE A 464 58.25 -34.16 33.99
N LYS A 465 59.05 -33.53 34.86
CA LYS A 465 58.57 -32.55 35.83
C LYS A 465 58.05 -31.28 35.13
N GLU A 466 58.83 -30.69 34.22
CA GLU A 466 58.41 -29.51 33.45
C GLU A 466 57.16 -29.79 32.59
N HIS A 467 57.04 -31.01 32.05
CA HIS A 467 55.83 -31.43 31.34
C HIS A 467 54.60 -31.53 32.24
N GLN A 468 54.74 -32.07 33.46
CA GLN A 468 53.65 -32.13 34.43
C GLN A 468 53.19 -30.75 34.88
N GLU A 469 54.12 -29.83 35.13
CA GLU A 469 53.84 -28.43 35.48
C GLU A 469 53.12 -27.71 34.33
N THR A 470 53.57 -27.89 33.09
CA THR A 470 52.92 -27.30 31.90
C THR A 470 51.51 -27.86 31.70
N LEU A 471 51.29 -29.15 31.96
CA LEU A 471 49.96 -29.77 31.94
C LEU A 471 49.05 -29.25 33.05
N GLU A 472 49.59 -28.92 34.22
CA GLU A 472 48.84 -28.35 35.34
C GLU A 472 48.36 -26.94 35.00
N ILE A 473 49.24 -26.09 34.47
CA ILE A 473 48.89 -24.74 33.98
C ILE A 473 47.80 -24.83 32.90
N ALA A 474 47.92 -25.77 31.97
CA ALA A 474 46.91 -25.97 30.92
C ALA A 474 45.55 -26.44 31.48
N LYS A 475 45.53 -27.22 32.57
CA LYS A 475 44.30 -27.63 33.26
C LYS A 475 43.67 -26.47 34.00
N GLU A 476 44.45 -25.69 34.74
CA GLU A 476 43.97 -24.51 35.46
C GLU A 476 43.36 -23.50 34.49
N LEU A 477 44.03 -23.25 33.36
CA LEU A 477 43.50 -22.39 32.30
C LEU A 477 42.18 -22.92 31.75
N ASN A 478 42.08 -24.23 31.50
CA ASN A 478 40.84 -24.85 31.05
C ASN A 478 39.72 -24.72 32.10
N ASP A 479 40.01 -24.95 33.39
CA ASP A 479 38.99 -24.89 34.44
C ASP A 479 38.51 -23.45 34.71
N LEU A 480 39.40 -22.47 34.58
CA LEU A 480 39.07 -21.04 34.65
C LEU A 480 38.11 -20.60 33.54
N PHE A 481 38.35 -21.04 32.30
CA PHE A 481 37.57 -20.60 31.13
C PHE A 481 36.41 -21.54 30.76
N ARG A 482 36.35 -22.76 31.30
CA ARG A 482 35.26 -23.72 31.07
C ARG A 482 33.86 -23.13 31.27
N PRO A 483 33.53 -22.41 32.37
CA PRO A 483 32.19 -21.85 32.53
C PRO A 483 31.91 -20.74 31.51
N ILE A 484 32.91 -19.92 31.19
CA ILE A 484 32.80 -18.83 30.20
C ILE A 484 32.46 -19.41 28.83
N ILE A 485 33.25 -20.38 28.37
CA ILE A 485 33.05 -21.06 27.08
C ILE A 485 31.68 -21.76 27.03
N PHE A 486 31.21 -22.33 28.13
CA PHE A 486 29.88 -22.93 28.18
C PHE A 486 28.77 -21.91 27.90
N PHE A 487 28.80 -20.76 28.59
CA PHE A 487 27.79 -19.72 28.39
C PHE A 487 27.88 -19.09 27.01
N GLU A 488 29.08 -18.87 26.49
CA GLU A 488 29.27 -18.32 25.13
C GLU A 488 28.67 -19.24 24.06
N PHE A 489 28.90 -20.55 24.14
CA PHE A 489 28.32 -21.51 23.19
C PHE A 489 26.81 -21.73 23.37
N LEU A 490 26.23 -21.33 24.51
CA LEU A 490 24.78 -21.36 24.72
C LEU A 490 24.12 -20.09 24.17
N ILE A 491 24.73 -18.93 24.41
CA ILE A 491 24.13 -17.61 24.15
C ILE A 491 24.40 -17.15 22.71
N ILE A 492 25.65 -17.25 22.23
CA ILE A 492 26.03 -16.76 20.90
C ILE A 492 25.15 -17.33 19.78
N PRO A 493 24.84 -18.64 19.72
CA PRO A 493 23.99 -19.16 18.65
C PRO A 493 22.56 -18.62 18.70
N ILE A 494 21.99 -18.42 19.90
CA ILE A 494 20.65 -17.83 20.07
C ILE A 494 20.66 -16.38 19.58
N VAL A 495 21.68 -15.62 19.95
CA VAL A 495 21.86 -14.23 19.53
C VAL A 495 22.04 -14.14 18.01
N LEU A 496 22.88 -15.00 17.42
CA LEU A 496 23.08 -15.06 15.96
C LEU A 496 21.80 -15.42 15.20
N CYS A 497 20.95 -16.31 15.74
CA CYS A 497 19.62 -16.57 15.18
C CYS A 497 18.74 -15.32 15.22
N GLY A 498 18.71 -14.59 16.34
CA GLY A 498 17.96 -13.33 16.47
C GLY A 498 18.47 -12.22 15.53
N ILE A 499 19.79 -12.13 15.34
CA ILE A 499 20.44 -11.25 14.36
C ILE A 499 20.00 -11.62 12.94
N GLY A 500 19.95 -12.91 12.60
CA GLY A 500 19.47 -13.38 11.30
C GLY A 500 18.03 -12.94 11.00
N VAL A 501 17.13 -13.03 11.98
CA VAL A 501 15.76 -12.52 11.86
C VAL A 501 15.77 -11.00 11.68
N THR A 502 16.52 -10.26 12.49
CA THR A 502 16.58 -8.79 12.42
C THR A 502 17.17 -8.30 11.10
N PHE A 503 18.16 -8.99 10.54
CA PHE A 503 18.78 -8.69 9.25
C PHE A 503 17.78 -8.73 8.11
N VAL A 504 16.92 -9.75 8.16
CA VAL A 504 15.85 -9.96 7.20
C VAL A 504 14.76 -8.88 7.32
N MET A 505 14.50 -8.40 8.54
CA MET A 505 13.51 -7.33 8.81
C MET A 505 14.02 -5.91 8.50
N ALA A 506 15.33 -5.71 8.38
CA ALA A 506 15.95 -4.40 8.20
C ALA A 506 15.51 -3.74 6.88
N ARG A 507 15.03 -2.51 6.96
CA ARG A 507 14.39 -1.78 5.83
C ARG A 507 15.35 -0.89 5.06
N ASN A 508 16.43 -0.45 5.70
CA ASN A 508 17.42 0.43 5.10
C ASN A 508 18.84 -0.14 5.17
N PHE A 509 19.74 0.44 4.37
CA PHE A 509 21.14 0.01 4.29
C PHE A 509 21.85 0.08 5.64
N VAL A 510 21.56 1.12 6.44
CA VAL A 510 22.22 1.37 7.73
C VAL A 510 21.87 0.27 8.74
N GLU A 511 20.59 -0.09 8.88
CA GLU A 511 20.13 -1.20 9.72
C GLU A 511 20.80 -2.53 9.32
N LYS A 512 20.89 -2.80 8.01
CA LYS A 512 21.58 -4.00 7.52
C LYS A 512 23.06 -4.00 7.89
N SER A 513 23.76 -2.88 7.75
CA SER A 513 25.17 -2.76 8.13
C SER A 513 25.40 -2.97 9.63
N LEU A 514 24.50 -2.47 10.49
CA LEU A 514 24.57 -2.66 11.94
C LEU A 514 24.45 -4.13 12.34
N VAL A 515 23.44 -4.81 11.80
CA VAL A 515 23.18 -6.22 12.11
C VAL A 515 24.32 -7.12 11.60
N ILE A 516 24.87 -6.82 10.41
CA ILE A 516 26.07 -7.50 9.89
C ILE A 516 27.27 -7.27 10.79
N GLY A 517 27.50 -6.02 11.23
CA GLY A 517 28.63 -5.68 12.10
C GLY A 517 28.61 -6.46 13.41
N TYR A 518 27.47 -6.44 14.09
CA TYR A 518 27.29 -7.16 15.35
C TYR A 518 27.41 -8.69 15.19
N GLY A 519 26.81 -9.24 14.13
CA GLY A 519 26.92 -10.67 13.81
C GLY A 519 28.36 -11.11 13.53
N ASN A 520 29.14 -10.30 12.82
CA ASN A 520 30.55 -10.59 12.55
C ASN A 520 31.39 -10.62 13.83
N THR A 521 31.17 -9.70 14.78
CA THR A 521 31.88 -9.71 16.06
C THR A 521 31.65 -11.00 16.83
N MET A 522 30.38 -11.44 16.95
CA MET A 522 30.02 -12.68 17.64
C MET A 522 30.62 -13.93 16.97
N LEU A 523 30.69 -13.95 15.63
CA LEU A 523 31.33 -15.04 14.89
C LEU A 523 32.84 -15.08 15.11
N ILE A 524 33.51 -13.92 15.12
CA ILE A 524 34.94 -13.82 15.38
C ILE A 524 35.27 -14.29 16.81
N GLN A 525 34.44 -13.91 17.78
CA GLN A 525 34.58 -14.34 19.18
C GLN A 525 34.50 -15.87 19.29
N LEU A 526 33.48 -16.49 18.71
CA LEU A 526 33.31 -17.94 18.69
C LEU A 526 34.50 -18.64 17.99
N TYR A 527 34.99 -18.06 16.91
CA TYR A 527 36.18 -18.56 16.21
C TYR A 527 37.42 -18.58 17.11
N PHE A 528 37.69 -17.51 17.88
CA PHE A 528 38.83 -17.46 18.78
C PHE A 528 38.78 -18.53 19.86
N HIS A 529 37.61 -18.81 20.46
CA HIS A 529 37.48 -19.88 21.44
C HIS A 529 37.72 -21.26 20.81
N CYS A 530 37.13 -21.53 19.64
CA CYS A 530 37.34 -22.79 18.91
C CYS A 530 38.80 -22.99 18.49
N TYR A 531 39.42 -21.95 17.95
CA TYR A 531 40.81 -21.98 17.50
C TYR A 531 41.75 -22.22 18.68
N SER A 532 41.58 -21.47 19.78
CA SER A 532 42.43 -21.59 20.97
C SER A 532 42.33 -22.97 21.60
N GLY A 533 41.12 -23.53 21.70
CA GLY A 533 40.88 -24.88 22.21
C GLY A 533 41.51 -25.96 21.35
N GLU A 534 41.34 -25.90 20.02
CA GLU A 534 41.95 -26.85 19.11
C GLU A 534 43.48 -26.72 19.05
N TYR A 535 43.99 -25.49 19.12
CA TYR A 535 45.41 -25.19 19.16
C TYR A 535 46.07 -25.87 20.37
N LEU A 536 45.54 -25.64 21.57
CA LEU A 536 46.10 -26.18 22.82
C LEU A 536 45.99 -27.72 22.85
N MET A 537 44.87 -28.28 22.38
CA MET A 537 44.67 -29.73 22.28
C MET A 537 45.74 -30.38 21.40
N LYS A 538 45.98 -29.84 20.19
CA LYS A 538 46.99 -30.38 19.26
C LYS A 538 48.41 -30.34 19.84
N ARG A 539 48.78 -29.25 20.53
CA ARG A 539 50.13 -29.12 21.12
C ARG A 539 50.31 -30.11 22.27
N THR A 540 49.30 -30.24 23.12
CA THR A 540 49.29 -31.22 24.22
C THR A 540 49.43 -32.66 23.72
N GLU A 541 48.81 -33.01 22.59
CA GLU A 541 48.93 -34.35 21.97
C GLU A 541 50.31 -34.57 21.34
N SER A 542 50.82 -33.59 20.58
CA SER A 542 52.07 -33.72 19.82
C SER A 542 53.32 -34.00 20.67
N VAL A 543 53.38 -33.47 21.89
CA VAL A 543 54.53 -33.67 22.78
C VAL A 543 54.71 -35.15 23.13
N CYS A 544 53.63 -35.93 23.22
CA CYS A 544 53.72 -37.35 23.53
C CYS A 544 54.10 -38.21 22.33
N ASP A 545 53.69 -37.83 21.12
CA ASP A 545 54.17 -38.50 19.91
C ASP A 545 55.67 -38.32 19.71
N ASP A 546 56.21 -37.15 20.11
CA ASP A 546 57.64 -36.86 20.02
C ASP A 546 58.44 -37.51 21.16
N LEU A 547 57.92 -37.52 22.39
CA LEU A 547 58.53 -38.28 23.51
C LEU A 547 58.52 -39.81 23.28
N TYR A 548 57.49 -40.34 22.60
CA TYR A 548 57.38 -41.77 22.26
C TYR A 548 58.51 -42.24 21.33
N LYS A 549 59.07 -41.35 20.51
CA LYS A 549 60.18 -41.67 19.58
C LYS A 549 61.53 -41.89 20.29
N LEU A 550 61.71 -41.40 21.53
CA LEU A 550 62.99 -41.51 22.25
C LEU A 550 63.08 -42.70 23.21
N ASP A 551 61.99 -43.14 23.85
CA ASP A 551 62.02 -44.28 24.78
C ASP A 551 60.64 -44.94 24.96
N ARG A 552 60.55 -46.20 24.50
CA ARG A 552 59.31 -47.01 24.49
C ARG A 552 58.79 -47.34 25.89
N ASP A 553 59.68 -47.57 26.86
CA ASP A 553 59.30 -48.11 28.18
C ASP A 553 58.79 -47.02 29.12
N ASN A 554 59.34 -45.80 29.04
CA ASN A 554 58.89 -44.66 29.86
C ASN A 554 57.73 -43.89 29.23
N CYS A 555 57.49 -44.03 27.92
CA CYS A 555 56.30 -43.46 27.31
C CYS A 555 55.02 -44.07 27.88
N LEU A 556 55.05 -45.33 28.35
CA LEU A 556 53.90 -45.95 29.04
C LEU A 556 53.54 -45.25 30.35
N VAL A 557 54.50 -44.65 31.06
CA VAL A 557 54.27 -43.90 32.31
C VAL A 557 53.65 -42.54 32.01
N ILE A 558 54.19 -41.80 31.04
CA ILE A 558 53.67 -40.49 30.60
C ILE A 558 52.26 -40.65 30.01
N LYS A 559 52.06 -41.67 29.15
CA LYS A 559 50.76 -42.00 28.54
C LYS A 559 49.71 -42.46 29.57
N ARG A 560 50.14 -42.98 30.74
CA ARG A 560 49.26 -43.28 31.89
C ARG A 560 48.90 -42.04 32.71
N THR A 561 49.76 -41.02 32.77
CA THR A 561 49.49 -39.76 33.48
C THR A 561 48.82 -38.68 32.62
N GLN A 562 48.91 -38.80 31.29
CA GLN A 562 48.39 -37.80 30.37
C GLN A 562 46.87 -37.92 30.23
N LYS A 563 46.16 -36.86 30.62
CA LYS A 563 44.75 -36.68 30.27
C LYS A 563 44.69 -35.68 29.13
N LYS A 564 44.00 -36.05 28.04
CA LYS A 564 43.72 -35.13 26.93
C LYS A 564 43.03 -33.88 27.48
N ILE A 565 43.68 -32.73 27.37
CA ILE A 565 43.06 -31.44 27.73
C ILE A 565 42.19 -31.06 26.55
N VAL A 566 40.92 -31.44 26.63
CA VAL A 566 39.89 -30.97 25.72
C VAL A 566 39.25 -29.77 26.40
N ILE A 567 39.33 -28.62 25.76
CA ILE A 567 38.53 -27.47 26.17
C ILE A 567 37.07 -27.82 25.88
N GLN A 568 36.39 -28.26 26.94
CA GLN A 568 35.05 -28.80 26.86
C GLN A 568 34.17 -28.21 27.95
N ALA A 569 33.00 -27.75 27.52
CA ALA A 569 31.83 -27.61 28.36
C ALA A 569 31.08 -28.97 28.42
N PRO A 570 30.09 -29.19 29.30
CA PRO A 570 29.54 -30.51 29.61
C PRO A 570 29.16 -31.38 28.39
N PHE A 571 28.77 -30.76 27.27
CA PHE A 571 28.39 -31.44 26.03
C PHE A 571 29.03 -30.85 24.75
N ILE A 572 29.94 -29.89 24.85
CA ILE A 572 30.46 -29.11 23.69
C ILE A 572 31.99 -29.04 23.73
N ARG A 573 32.63 -29.41 22.61
CA ARG A 573 34.08 -29.26 22.41
C ARG A 573 34.35 -27.99 21.60
N ALA A 574 35.24 -27.13 22.09
CA ALA A 574 35.67 -25.94 21.36
C ALA A 574 36.65 -26.32 20.24
N THR A 575 36.11 -26.70 19.08
CA THR A 575 36.88 -27.07 17.88
C THR A 575 36.39 -26.32 16.65
N LEU A 576 37.24 -26.20 15.63
CA LEU A 576 36.85 -25.57 14.36
C LEU A 576 35.73 -26.35 13.65
N GLN A 577 35.62 -27.66 13.88
CA GLN A 577 34.49 -28.45 13.41
C GLN A 577 33.17 -27.97 14.02
N GLN A 578 33.15 -27.69 15.33
CA GLN A 578 31.96 -27.16 16.01
C GLN A 578 31.60 -25.76 15.53
N PHE A 579 32.60 -24.91 15.24
CA PHE A 579 32.38 -23.60 14.60
C PHE A 579 31.68 -23.75 13.24
N GLY A 580 32.14 -24.69 12.41
CA GLY A 580 31.49 -25.00 11.13
C GLY A 580 30.04 -25.46 11.27
N SER A 581 29.73 -26.25 12.32
CA SER A 581 28.34 -26.64 12.62
C SER A 581 27.45 -25.44 12.95
N VAL A 582 27.96 -24.45 13.70
CA VAL A 582 27.21 -23.22 14.01
C VAL A 582 26.97 -22.39 12.75
N LEU A 583 27.97 -22.24 11.87
CA LEU A 583 27.80 -21.55 10.59
C LEU A 583 26.74 -22.21 9.70
N ASN A 584 26.76 -23.54 9.60
CA ASN A 584 25.77 -24.28 8.83
C ASN A 584 24.35 -24.10 9.39
N MET A 585 24.20 -24.12 10.71
CA MET A 585 22.91 -23.86 11.36
C MET A 585 22.36 -22.48 11.01
N ILE A 586 23.22 -21.44 11.07
CA ILE A 586 22.85 -20.07 10.72
C ILE A 586 22.47 -19.98 9.23
N TRP A 587 23.24 -20.60 8.35
CA TRP A 587 22.97 -20.61 6.91
C TRP A 587 21.65 -21.31 6.58
N SER A 588 21.37 -22.45 7.20
CA SER A 588 20.09 -23.15 7.06
C SER A 588 18.93 -22.28 7.54
N LEU A 589 19.06 -21.60 8.67
CA LEU A 589 18.02 -20.70 9.17
C LEU A 589 17.80 -19.52 8.22
N ILE A 590 18.85 -18.87 7.74
CA ILE A 590 18.76 -17.77 6.77
C ILE A 590 18.10 -18.26 5.47
N THR A 591 18.43 -19.46 5.01
CA THR A 591 17.85 -20.06 3.80
C THR A 591 16.36 -20.32 4.00
N VAL A 592 15.95 -20.87 5.15
CA VAL A 592 14.54 -21.09 5.50
C VAL A 592 13.79 -19.77 5.62
N LEU A 593 14.38 -18.77 6.27
CA LEU A 593 13.77 -17.44 6.38
C LEU A 593 13.64 -16.78 5.00
N LYS A 594 14.66 -16.87 4.17
CA LYS A 594 14.65 -16.34 2.80
C LYS A 594 13.60 -17.05 1.94
N SER A 595 13.49 -18.38 2.00
CA SER A 595 12.44 -19.13 1.29
C SER A 595 11.04 -18.96 1.89
N SER A 596 10.93 -18.41 3.10
CA SER A 596 9.64 -18.05 3.70
C SER A 596 9.22 -16.62 3.34
N ILE A 597 10.11 -15.87 2.68
CA ILE A 597 9.95 -14.45 2.32
C ILE A 597 9.93 -14.26 0.81
N GLU A 598 10.71 -15.05 0.07
CA GLU A 598 10.52 -15.34 -1.36
C GLU A 598 9.31 -16.26 -1.56
#